data_AF-A0A1C5VGP5-F1
#
_entry.id   AF-A0A1C5VGP5-F1
#
_cell.length_a   1.000
_cell.length_b   1.000
_cell.length_c   1.000
_cell.angle_alpha   90.00
_cell.angle_beta   90.00
_cell.angle_gamma   90.00
#
_symmetry.space_group_name_H-M   'P 1'
#
loop_
_entity.id
_entity.type
_entity.pdbx_description
1 polymer ?
#
loop_
_entity_poly.entity_id
_entity_poly.type
_entity_poly.pdbx_seq_one_letter_code
_entity_poly.pdbx_strand_id
1 'polypeptide(L)' 'MVSEYTGLNMLEVEELDYIDYLQYRRDAFIYKQSQTERGVEYLENAFRLEQTKPDRQKLKQFL' A
#
# COMPACT_ATOMS: atom_id res chain seq x y z
N MET A 1 9.38 4.68 -8.37
CA MET A 1 8.13 4.17 -7.78
C MET A 1 6.87 4.71 -8.47
N VAL A 2 6.49 5.99 -8.36
CA VAL A 2 5.30 6.51 -9.09
C VAL A 2 5.49 6.38 -10.61
N SER A 3 6.61 6.87 -11.14
CA SER A 3 6.97 6.70 -12.55
C SER A 3 7.02 5.22 -12.99
N GLU A 4 7.66 4.35 -12.20
CA GLU A 4 7.72 2.89 -12.46
C GLU A 4 6.35 2.22 -12.49
N TYR A 5 5.41 2.66 -11.65
CA TYR A 5 4.06 2.09 -11.53
C TYR A 5 3.10 2.62 -12.61
N THR A 6 3.19 3.90 -12.93
CA THR A 6 2.26 4.58 -13.86
C THR A 6 2.77 4.61 -15.30
N GLY A 7 4.08 4.45 -15.51
CA GLY A 7 4.76 4.63 -16.80
C GLY A 7 5.05 6.10 -17.16
N LEU A 8 4.64 7.06 -16.32
CA LEU A 8 4.89 8.49 -16.56
C LEU A 8 6.37 8.83 -16.39
N ASN A 9 6.86 9.74 -17.20
CA ASN A 9 8.19 10.33 -17.01
C ASN A 9 8.17 11.39 -15.89
N MET A 10 9.34 11.90 -15.49
CA MET A 10 9.44 12.81 -14.35
C MET A 10 8.67 14.12 -14.56
N LEU A 11 8.66 14.67 -15.79
CA LEU A 11 7.94 15.91 -16.09
C LEU A 11 6.42 15.67 -15.99
N GLU A 12 5.93 14.56 -16.52
CA GLU A 12 4.51 14.18 -16.40
C GLU A 12 4.09 13.96 -14.94
N VAL A 13 5.00 13.45 -14.10
CA VAL A 13 4.74 13.32 -12.66
C VAL A 13 4.70 14.68 -11.95
N GLU A 14 5.52 15.64 -12.37
CA GLU A 14 5.50 17.01 -11.82
C GLU A 14 4.25 17.79 -12.18
N GLU A 15 3.62 17.47 -13.31
CA GLU A 15 2.37 18.09 -13.78
C GLU A 15 1.10 17.48 -13.14
N LEU A 16 1.21 16.41 -12.34
CA LEU A 16 0.06 15.81 -11.67
C LEU A 16 -0.54 16.76 -10.63
N ASP A 17 -1.87 16.74 -10.51
CA ASP A 17 -2.51 17.32 -9.34
C ASP A 17 -1.98 16.67 -8.06
N TYR A 18 -1.90 17.45 -6.99
CA TYR A 18 -1.34 16.97 -5.74
C TYR A 18 -2.06 15.74 -5.19
N ILE A 19 -3.40 15.67 -5.33
CA ILE A 19 -4.19 14.53 -4.87
C ILE A 19 -3.91 13.30 -5.74
N ASP A 20 -3.85 13.46 -7.05
CA ASP A 20 -3.52 12.37 -7.99
C ASP A 20 -2.12 11.81 -7.71
N TYR A 21 -1.15 12.70 -7.49
CA TYR A 21 0.20 12.31 -7.11
C TYR A 21 0.23 11.49 -5.81
N LEU A 22 -0.50 11.93 -4.77
CA LEU A 22 -0.56 11.20 -3.50
C LEU A 22 -1.23 9.83 -3.65
N GLN A 23 -2.28 9.74 -4.47
CA GLN A 23 -2.97 8.49 -4.75
C GLN A 23 -2.03 7.51 -5.48
N TYR A 24 -1.42 7.93 -6.58
CA TYR A 24 -0.47 7.08 -7.30
C TYR A 24 0.75 6.71 -6.46
N ARG A 25 1.22 7.60 -5.57
CA ARG A 25 2.31 7.28 -4.64
C ARG A 25 1.92 6.16 -3.68
N ARG A 26 0.71 6.20 -3.11
CA ARG A 26 0.19 5.14 -2.24
C ARG A 26 0.09 3.81 -3.00
N ASP A 27 -0.54 3.82 -4.16
CA ASP A 27 -0.79 2.60 -4.94
C ASP A 27 0.51 1.98 -5.44
N ALA A 28 1.45 2.80 -5.91
CA ALA A 28 2.77 2.36 -6.32
C ALA A 28 3.58 1.73 -5.17
N PHE A 29 3.44 2.27 -3.95
CA PHE A 29 4.08 1.67 -2.76
C PHE A 29 3.50 0.30 -2.45
N ILE A 30 2.17 0.19 -2.40
CA ILE A 30 1.48 -1.08 -2.13
C ILE A 30 1.83 -2.11 -3.20
N TYR A 31 1.76 -1.73 -4.48
CA TYR A 31 2.11 -2.59 -5.61
C TYR A 31 3.56 -3.10 -5.51
N LYS A 32 4.51 -2.21 -5.17
CA LYS A 32 5.91 -2.60 -5.00
C LYS A 32 6.09 -3.63 -3.88
N GLN A 33 5.44 -3.44 -2.75
CA GLN A 33 5.55 -4.37 -1.63
C GLN A 33 4.86 -5.70 -1.89
N SER A 34 3.76 -5.72 -2.65
CA SER A 34 3.05 -6.97 -2.98
C SER A 34 3.84 -7.91 -3.89
N GLN A 35 4.96 -7.47 -4.49
CA GLN A 35 5.79 -8.32 -5.36
C GLN A 35 6.69 -9.31 -4.60
N THR A 36 6.80 -9.21 -3.28
CA THR A 36 7.71 -10.08 -2.49
C THR A 36 7.02 -10.58 -1.23
N GLU A 37 7.39 -11.79 -0.77
CA GLU A 37 6.85 -12.35 0.48
C GLU A 37 7.10 -11.43 1.68
N ARG A 38 8.32 -10.89 1.79
CA ARG A 38 8.68 -9.94 2.86
C ARG A 38 7.88 -8.63 2.78
N GLY A 39 7.57 -8.15 1.58
CA GLY A 39 6.76 -6.96 1.39
C GLY A 39 5.28 -7.20 1.69
N VAL A 40 4.76 -8.37 1.34
CA VAL A 40 3.41 -8.81 1.76
C VAL A 40 3.33 -8.89 3.29
N GLU A 41 4.31 -9.53 3.94
CA GLU A 41 4.40 -9.59 5.41
C GLU A 41 4.43 -8.18 6.04
N TYR A 42 5.17 -7.24 5.43
CA TYR A 42 5.19 -5.85 5.87
C TYR A 42 3.79 -5.21 5.82
N LEU A 43 3.06 -5.38 4.71
CA LEU A 43 1.71 -4.81 4.55
C LEU A 43 0.72 -5.43 5.55
N GLU A 44 0.79 -6.75 5.78
CA GLU A 44 -0.06 -7.43 6.76
C GLU A 44 0.21 -6.94 8.18
N ASN A 45 1.48 -6.74 8.54
CA ASN A 45 1.86 -6.22 9.85
C ASN A 45 1.43 -4.77 10.02
N ALA A 46 1.59 -3.91 9.00
CA ALA A 46 1.09 -2.54 9.02
C ALA A 46 -0.43 -2.52 9.25
N PHE A 47 -1.18 -3.33 8.49
CA PHE A 47 -2.63 -3.46 8.68
C PHE A 47 -3.01 -3.97 10.08
N ARG A 48 -2.24 -4.92 10.63
CA ARG A 48 -2.46 -5.43 12.00
C ARG A 48 -2.26 -4.35 13.05
N LEU A 49 -1.25 -3.50 12.90
CA LEU A 49 -0.94 -2.42 13.84
C LEU A 49 -1.97 -1.28 13.81
N GLU A 50 -2.65 -1.08 12.69
CA GLU A 50 -3.73 -0.08 12.57
C GLU A 50 -5.04 -0.52 13.28
N GLN A 51 -5.17 -1.80 13.63
CA GLN A 51 -6.37 -2.28 14.30
C GLN A 51 -6.42 -1.81 15.75
N THR A 52 -7.40 -0.96 16.06
CA THR A 52 -7.67 -0.46 17.42
C THR A 52 -8.67 -1.32 18.19
N LYS A 53 -9.32 -2.28 17.51
CA LYS A 53 -10.29 -3.20 18.11
C LYS A 53 -9.91 -4.64 17.77
N PRO A 54 -10.07 -5.59 18.71
CA PRO A 54 -9.75 -6.99 18.45
C PRO A 54 -10.65 -7.57 17.36
N ASP A 55 -10.05 -8.31 16.44
CA ASP A 55 -10.74 -9.08 15.40
C ASP A 55 -11.49 -10.27 16.02
N ARG A 56 -12.75 -10.02 16.39
CA ARG A 56 -13.63 -11.00 17.02
C ARG A 56 -13.96 -12.20 16.13
N GLN A 57 -13.85 -12.06 14.80
CA GLN A 57 -14.13 -13.16 13.88
C GLN A 57 -12.97 -14.15 13.88
N LYS A 58 -11.73 -13.67 13.80
CA LYS A 58 -10.55 -14.54 13.97
C LYS A 58 -10.54 -15.22 15.33
N LEU A 59 -10.83 -14.51 16.41
CA LEU A 59 -10.86 -15.09 17.76
C LEU A 59 -11.84 -16.26 17.91
N LYS A 60 -12.95 -16.26 17.17
CA LYS A 60 -13.94 -17.36 17.19
C LYS A 60 -13.52 -18.61 16.42
N GLN A 61 -12.54 -18.54 15.53
CA GLN A 61 -12.03 -19.73 14.81
C GLN A 61 -11.00 -20.51 15.64
N PHE A 62 -10.46 -19.90 16.70
CA PHE A 62 -9.50 -20.53 17.62
C PHE A 62 -10.16 -21.10 18.90
N LEU A 63 -11.48 -20.96 19.04
CA LEU A 63 -12.30 -21.50 20.14
C LEU A 63 -13.16 -22.65 19.63
#